data_AF-A0A1A9EZF1-F1
#
_entry.id   AF-A0A1A9EZF1-F1
#
_cell.length_a   1.000
_cell.length_b   1.000
_cell.length_c   1.000
_cell.angle_alpha   90.00
_cell.angle_beta   90.00
_cell.angle_gamma   90.00
#
_symmetry.space_group_name_H-M   'P 1'
#
loop_
_entity.id
_entity.type
_entity.pdbx_description
1 polymer ?
#
loop_
_entity_poly.entity_id
_entity_poly.type
_entity_poly.pdbx_seq_one_letter_code
_entity_poly.pdbx_strand_id
1 'polypeptide(L)'
;MEYHDRDHSVFIDGDYLIKGVAGAVLWRILNDYSERGRVDFSNRELRLDTRLGLPEISDNLEARLILLNRRLQERSPFLRIEKTGRGRFRLLLQRPLVLVPMNPCAAPMMQGGINPPAASADQA
;
A
#
# COMPACT_ATOMS: atom_id res chain seq x y z
N MET A 1 -10.86 -3.64 -3.17
CA MET A 1 -9.58 -4.37 -3.20
C MET A 1 -9.13 -4.54 -1.77
N GLU A 2 -8.85 -5.78 -1.40
CA GLU A 2 -8.59 -6.17 -0.02
C GLU A 2 -7.12 -6.50 0.15
N TYR A 3 -6.52 -6.00 1.23
CA TYR A 3 -5.12 -6.25 1.56
C TYR A 3 -4.99 -6.82 2.97
N HIS A 4 -4.30 -7.94 3.07
CA HIS A 4 -3.95 -8.62 4.31
C HIS A 4 -2.51 -8.30 4.68
N ASP A 5 -2.32 -7.49 5.71
CA ASP A 5 -0.98 -7.08 6.17
C ASP A 5 -0.11 -8.25 6.60
N ARG A 6 -0.71 -9.27 7.23
CA ARG A 6 0.00 -10.44 7.81
C ARG A 6 0.94 -11.15 6.83
N ASP A 7 0.53 -11.28 5.57
CA ASP A 7 1.31 -11.97 4.52
C ASP A 7 1.46 -11.10 3.26
N HIS A 8 1.06 -9.83 3.35
CA HIS A 8 0.92 -8.92 2.21
C HIS A 8 0.11 -9.54 1.06
N SER A 9 -0.92 -10.32 1.43
CA SER A 9 -1.81 -10.98 0.47
C SER A 9 -2.85 -10.01 -0.03
N VAL A 10 -3.10 -10.03 -1.34
CA VAL A 10 -3.99 -9.09 -2.03
C VAL A 10 -5.06 -9.86 -2.78
N PHE A 11 -6.30 -9.42 -2.58
CA PHE A 11 -7.48 -9.96 -3.25
C PHE A 11 -8.20 -8.84 -4.02
N ILE A 12 -8.67 -9.17 -5.22
CA ILE A 12 -9.46 -8.27 -6.07
C ILE A 12 -10.77 -8.99 -6.38
N ASP A 13 -11.90 -8.39 -5.98
CA ASP A 13 -13.23 -8.96 -6.19
C ASP A 13 -13.40 -10.37 -5.57
N GLY A 14 -12.73 -10.63 -4.44
CA GLY A 14 -12.68 -11.95 -3.81
C GLY A 14 -11.70 -12.95 -4.47
N ASP A 15 -11.14 -12.63 -5.64
CA ASP A 15 -10.13 -13.45 -6.30
C ASP A 15 -8.72 -13.15 -5.77
N TYR A 16 -7.97 -14.22 -5.45
CA TYR A 16 -6.57 -14.10 -5.04
C TYR A 16 -5.70 -13.60 -6.20
N LEU A 17 -5.07 -12.44 -6.01
CA LEU A 17 -4.20 -11.83 -7.01
C LEU A 17 -2.74 -12.24 -6.81
N ILE A 18 -2.18 -11.91 -5.64
CA ILE A 18 -0.76 -12.06 -5.32
C ILE A 18 -0.51 -11.95 -3.81
N LYS A 19 0.66 -12.36 -3.34
CA LYS A 19 1.09 -12.23 -1.94
C LYS A 19 2.56 -11.84 -1.79
N GLY A 20 2.97 -11.53 -0.56
CA GLY A 20 4.33 -11.11 -0.23
C GLY A 20 4.68 -9.74 -0.81
N VAL A 21 5.95 -9.54 -1.14
CA VAL A 21 6.48 -8.22 -1.52
C VAL A 21 5.74 -7.57 -2.71
N ALA A 22 5.30 -8.34 -3.69
CA ALA A 22 4.54 -7.78 -4.81
C ALA A 22 3.17 -7.21 -4.38
N GLY A 23 2.50 -7.86 -3.42
CA GLY A 23 1.26 -7.34 -2.83
C GLY A 23 1.51 -6.10 -1.97
N ALA A 24 2.59 -6.11 -1.18
CA ALA A 24 2.98 -4.95 -0.36
C ALA A 24 3.28 -3.71 -1.23
N VAL A 25 4.03 -3.91 -2.33
CA VAL A 25 4.36 -2.84 -3.28
C VAL A 25 3.09 -2.27 -3.90
N LEU A 26 2.20 -3.15 -4.38
CA LEU A 26 0.92 -2.76 -4.98
C LEU A 26 0.05 -1.95 -4.00
N TRP A 27 -0.06 -2.43 -2.76
CA TRP A 27 -0.84 -1.74 -1.73
C TRP A 27 -0.29 -0.35 -1.44
N ARG A 28 1.03 -0.23 -1.33
CA ARG A 28 1.69 1.05 -1.06
C ARG A 28 1.47 2.07 -2.17
N ILE A 29 1.65 1.68 -3.43
CA ILE A 29 1.44 2.59 -4.57
C ILE A 29 -0.03 2.99 -4.72
N LEU A 30 -0.95 2.09 -4.40
CA LEU A 30 -2.38 2.40 -4.42
C LEU A 30 -2.77 3.35 -3.29
N ASN A 31 -2.21 3.17 -2.09
CA ASN A 31 -2.44 4.08 -0.97
C ASN A 31 -1.96 5.49 -1.31
N ASP A 32 -0.75 5.62 -1.86
CA ASP A 32 -0.21 6.92 -2.27
C ASP A 32 -1.03 7.56 -3.42
N TYR A 33 -1.52 6.75 -4.36
CA TYR A 33 -2.47 7.22 -5.36
C TYR A 33 -3.79 7.70 -4.74
N SER A 34 -4.33 6.98 -3.75
CA SER A 34 -5.59 7.36 -3.10
C SER A 34 -5.46 8.61 -2.25
N GLU A 35 -4.31 8.83 -1.61
CA GLU A 35 -4.10 9.99 -0.72
C GLU A 35 -3.57 11.22 -1.46
N ARG A 36 -2.67 11.03 -2.42
CA ARG A 36 -1.96 12.11 -3.12
C ARG A 36 -2.33 12.24 -4.60
N GLY A 37 -3.05 11.27 -5.17
CA GLY A 37 -3.32 11.21 -6.61
C GLY A 37 -2.09 10.84 -7.45
N ARG A 38 -1.00 10.39 -6.83
CA ARG A 38 0.27 10.16 -7.51
C ARG A 38 0.27 8.82 -8.23
N VAL A 39 0.75 8.82 -9.47
CA VAL A 39 0.81 7.63 -10.31
C VAL A 39 2.24 7.26 -10.71
N ASP A 40 3.21 8.15 -10.55
CA ASP A 40 4.63 7.91 -10.81
C ASP A 40 5.35 7.42 -9.55
N PHE A 41 6.08 6.33 -9.67
CA PHE A 41 6.83 5.73 -8.57
C PHE A 41 8.20 5.26 -9.03
N SER A 42 9.17 5.32 -8.12
CA SER A 42 10.54 4.85 -8.38
C SER A 42 10.91 3.66 -7.49
N ASN A 43 11.70 2.71 -8.01
CA ASN A 43 12.27 1.60 -7.23
C ASN A 43 13.05 2.10 -6.01
N ARG A 44 13.66 3.28 -6.09
CA ARG A 44 14.36 3.92 -4.96
C ARG A 44 13.40 4.23 -3.80
N GLU A 45 12.20 4.73 -4.08
CA GLU A 45 11.18 5.03 -3.07
C GLU A 45 10.59 3.77 -2.45
N LEU A 46 10.43 2.71 -3.26
CA LEU A 46 10.09 1.39 -2.74
C LEU A 46 11.20 0.87 -1.82
N ARG A 47 12.46 0.97 -2.23
CA ARG A 47 13.61 0.52 -1.41
C ARG A 47 13.79 1.27 -0.10
N LEU A 48 13.46 2.55 -0.06
CA LEU A 48 13.50 3.34 1.16
C LEU A 48 12.45 2.90 2.19
N ASP A 49 11.44 2.13 1.77
CA ASP A 49 10.35 1.74 2.64
C ASP A 49 10.57 0.33 3.17
N THR A 50 11.05 0.30 4.40
CA THR A 50 11.37 -0.94 5.12
C THR A 50 10.14 -1.83 5.32
N ARG A 51 8.91 -1.29 5.22
CA ARG A 51 7.66 -2.07 5.31
C ARG A 51 7.49 -3.05 4.15
N LEU A 52 8.17 -2.82 3.03
CA LEU A 52 8.12 -3.70 1.86
C LEU A 52 9.04 -4.93 2.00
N GLY A 53 9.91 -4.97 3.01
CA GLY A 53 10.80 -6.12 3.24
C GLY A 53 11.66 -6.45 2.01
N LEU A 54 12.12 -5.45 1.28
CA LEU A 54 12.86 -5.66 0.03
C LEU A 54 14.24 -6.25 0.35
N PRO A 55 14.64 -7.35 -0.32
CA PRO A 55 15.99 -7.88 -0.17
C PRO A 55 17.02 -6.86 -0.68
N GLU A 56 18.24 -6.96 -0.16
CA GLU A 56 19.38 -6.12 -0.49
C GLU A 56 19.72 -6.09 -2.01
N ILE A 57 19.25 -7.09 -2.78
CA ILE A 57 19.45 -7.22 -4.23
C ILE A 57 18.29 -6.61 -5.04
N SER A 58 18.61 -5.66 -5.94
CA SER A 58 17.63 -4.77 -6.60
C SER A 58 16.82 -5.45 -7.70
N ASP A 59 17.44 -6.38 -8.43
CA ASP A 59 16.85 -7.09 -9.57
C ASP A 59 15.61 -7.93 -9.18
N ASN A 60 15.52 -8.36 -7.92
CA ASN A 60 14.40 -9.18 -7.48
C ASN A 60 13.07 -8.40 -7.41
N LEU A 61 13.12 -7.10 -7.14
CA LEU A 61 11.92 -6.25 -7.15
C LEU A 61 11.34 -6.11 -8.55
N GLU A 62 12.21 -5.96 -9.55
CA GLU A 62 11.80 -5.77 -10.92
C GLU A 62 11.12 -7.02 -11.48
N ALA A 63 11.68 -8.20 -11.20
CA ALA A 63 11.04 -9.48 -11.53
C ALA A 63 9.66 -9.63 -10.85
N ARG A 64 9.53 -9.20 -9.59
CA ARG A 64 8.25 -9.23 -8.86
C ARG A 64 7.23 -8.24 -9.42
N LEU A 65 7.66 -7.04 -9.82
CA LEU A 65 6.81 -6.06 -10.50
C LEU A 65 6.32 -6.57 -11.85
N ILE A 66 7.18 -7.24 -12.62
CA ILE A 66 6.80 -7.87 -13.89
C ILE A 66 5.77 -8.97 -13.66
N LEU A 67 5.98 -9.83 -12.67
CA LEU A 67 5.02 -10.88 -12.29
C LEU A 67 3.68 -10.29 -11.85
N LEU A 68 3.73 -9.25 -11.02
CA LEU A 68 2.57 -8.52 -10.55
C LEU A 68 1.79 -7.92 -11.72
N ASN A 69 2.45 -7.21 -12.62
CA ASN A 69 1.82 -6.65 -13.81
C ASN A 69 1.14 -7.73 -14.64
N ARG A 70 1.82 -8.86 -14.89
CA ARG A 70 1.22 -10.00 -15.59
C ARG A 70 -0.05 -10.50 -14.90
N ARG A 71 -0.02 -10.68 -13.57
CA ARG A 71 -1.20 -11.12 -12.81
C ARG A 71 -2.34 -10.12 -12.88
N LEU A 72 -2.02 -8.83 -12.84
CA LEU A 72 -2.99 -7.76 -13.01
C LEU A 72 -3.58 -7.73 -14.42
N GLN A 73 -2.80 -7.91 -15.48
CA GLN A 73 -3.36 -7.96 -16.84
C GLN A 73 -4.33 -9.14 -17.02
N GLU A 74 -4.04 -10.29 -16.41
CA GLU A 74 -4.87 -11.49 -16.49
C GLU A 74 -6.16 -11.37 -15.66
N ARG A 75 -6.08 -10.82 -14.44
CA ARG A 75 -7.22 -10.79 -13.50
C ARG A 75 -7.95 -9.45 -13.45
N SER A 76 -7.27 -8.37 -13.76
CA SER A 76 -7.71 -6.99 -13.48
C SER A 76 -7.18 -6.02 -14.54
N PRO A 77 -7.66 -6.12 -15.79
CA PRO A 77 -7.12 -5.35 -16.92
C PRO A 77 -7.27 -3.82 -16.75
N PHE A 78 -8.09 -3.38 -15.80
CA PHE A 78 -8.30 -1.99 -15.39
C PHE A 78 -7.19 -1.43 -14.49
N LEU A 79 -6.32 -2.27 -13.92
CA LEU A 79 -5.17 -1.85 -13.12
C LEU A 79 -3.90 -2.39 -13.80
N ARG A 80 -2.98 -1.50 -14.19
CA ARG A 80 -1.73 -1.86 -14.86
C ARG A 80 -0.56 -1.04 -14.31
N ILE A 81 0.65 -1.57 -14.46
CA ILE A 81 1.87 -0.90 -14.03
C ILE A 81 2.83 -0.79 -15.22
N GLU A 82 2.94 0.38 -15.84
CA GLU A 82 3.87 0.56 -16.95
C GLU A 82 5.22 1.05 -16.48
N LYS A 83 6.28 0.41 -16.96
CA LYS A 83 7.64 0.79 -16.61
C LYS A 83 8.08 1.95 -17.51
N THR A 84 8.31 3.12 -16.92
CA THR A 84 8.59 4.37 -17.65
C THR A 84 10.08 4.67 -17.80
N GLY A 85 10.97 3.92 -17.14
CA GLY A 85 12.43 4.09 -17.29
C GLY A 85 13.29 3.23 -16.34
N ARG A 86 14.60 3.55 -16.23
CA ARG A 86 15.54 2.87 -15.30
C ARG A 86 15.05 2.98 -13.84
N GLY A 87 14.38 1.93 -13.35
CA GLY A 87 13.82 1.88 -12.00
C GLY A 87 12.66 2.83 -11.76
N ARG A 88 11.91 3.22 -12.79
CA ARG A 88 10.70 4.05 -12.68
C ARG A 88 9.53 3.34 -13.32
N PHE A 89 8.37 3.47 -12.71
CA PHE A 89 7.13 2.90 -13.21
C PHE A 89 5.95 3.81 -12.89
N ARG A 90 4.86 3.61 -13.62
CA ARG A 90 3.63 4.37 -13.53
C ARG A 90 2.46 3.44 -13.32
N LEU A 91 1.63 3.75 -12.35
CA LEU A 91 0.34 3.10 -12.12
C LEU A 91 -0.68 3.65 -13.11
N LEU A 92 -1.36 2.76 -13.83
CA LEU A 92 -2.47 3.08 -14.72
C LEU A 92 -3.72 2.44 -14.15
N LEU A 93 -4.67 3.30 -13.77
CA LEU A 93 -5.94 2.90 -13.21
C LEU A 93 -7.06 3.41 -14.10
N GLN A 94 -7.87 2.51 -14.65
CA GLN A 94 -8.99 2.87 -15.53
C GLN A 94 -10.26 3.21 -14.76
N ARG A 95 -10.37 2.81 -13.48
CA ARG A 95 -11.58 2.96 -12.65
C ARG A 95 -11.17 3.23 -11.20
N PRO A 96 -11.90 4.06 -10.45
CA PRO A 96 -11.62 4.25 -9.03
C PRO A 96 -11.70 2.92 -8.29
N LEU A 97 -10.70 2.64 -7.44
CA LEU A 97 -10.67 1.46 -6.58
C LEU A 97 -10.77 1.87 -5.13
N VAL A 98 -11.62 1.16 -4.39
CA VAL A 98 -11.70 1.28 -2.94
C VAL A 98 -10.67 0.34 -2.32
N LEU A 99 -9.80 0.92 -1.50
CA LEU A 99 -8.76 0.22 -0.74
C LEU A 99 -9.33 -0.16 0.62
N VAL A 100 -9.40 -1.46 0.90
CA VAL A 100 -9.88 -1.99 2.18
C VAL A 100 -8.71 -2.70 2.89
N PRO A 101 -8.06 -2.05 3.87
CA PRO A 101 -7.08 -2.71 4.70
C PRO A 101 -7.79 -3.72 5.59
N MET A 102 -7.53 -5.01 5.38
CA MET A 102 -8.00 -6.05 6.29
C MET A 102 -7.05 -6.09 7.48
N ASN A 103 -7.27 -5.17 8.41
CA ASN A 103 -6.59 -5.19 9.69
C ASN A 103 -7.30 -6.22 10.58
N PRO A 104 -6.65 -7.29 11.06
CA PRO A 104 -7.26 -8.08 12.12
C PRO A 104 -7.30 -7.18 13.36
N CYS A 105 -8.49 -6.65 13.66
CA CYS A 105 -8.86 -6.00 14.91
C CYS A 105 -7.73 -5.16 15.55
N ALA A 106 -7.49 -3.96 15.03
CA ALA A 106 -6.93 -2.92 15.87
C ALA A 106 -8.09 -2.39 16.73
N ALA A 107 -8.20 -2.90 17.96
CA ALA A 107 -9.05 -2.31 18.97
C ALA A 107 -8.80 -0.79 19.02
N PRO A 108 -9.84 0.06 19.12
CA PRO A 108 -9.66 1.49 19.37
C PRO A 108 -9.17 1.68 20.81
N MET A 109 -7.89 1.41 21.06
CA MET A 109 -7.26 1.80 22.31
C MET A 109 -6.60 3.16 22.13
N MET A 110 -7.31 4.15 22.67
CA MET A 110 -6.80 5.40 23.26
C MET A 110 -6.54 6.58 22.29
N GLN A 111 -7.63 7.26 21.91
CA GLN A 111 -7.59 8.72 21.76
C GLN A 111 -8.51 9.37 22.79
N GLY A 112 -8.00 10.37 23.49
CA GLY A 112 -8.68 11.17 24.52
C GLY A 112 -8.06 10.95 25.91
N GLY A 113 -7.39 11.89 26.58
CA GLY A 113 -7.35 13.32 26.36
C GLY A 113 -6.03 13.94 26.80
N ILE A 114 -5.56 14.85 25.94
CA ILE A 114 -4.82 16.06 26.27
C ILE A 114 -5.36 16.72 27.57
N ASN A 115 -4.51 16.78 28.61
CA ASN A 115 -4.47 17.92 29.55
C ASN A 115 -4.05 19.19 28.76
N PRO A 116 -4.25 20.48 29.18
CA PRO A 116 -4.52 21.07 30.52
C PRO A 116 -5.57 22.25 30.41
N PRO A 117 -5.66 23.35 31.23
CA PRO A 117 -4.91 23.78 32.42
C PRO A 117 -5.74 24.27 33.63
N ALA A 118 -4.99 24.55 34.71
CA ALA A 118 -5.41 25.10 35.99
C ALA A 118 -6.37 26.31 35.92
N ALA A 119 -7.41 26.27 36.75
CA ALA A 119 -8.07 27.42 37.38
C ALA A 119 -8.64 26.88 38.71
N SER A 120 -8.18 27.37 39.87
CA SER A 120 -8.90 28.37 40.71
C SER A 120 -10.33 27.92 41.02
N ALA A 121 -10.85 27.89 42.24
CA ALA A 121 -10.55 28.50 43.52
C ALA A 121 -11.48 27.77 44.53
N ASP A 122 -11.05 27.55 45.78
CA ASP A 122 -11.68 28.17 46.97
C ASP A 122 -13.05 27.57 47.41
N GLN A 123 -13.20 27.48 48.74
CA GLN A 123 -14.44 27.28 49.54
C GLN A 123 -14.89 25.81 49.76
N ALA A 124 -15.14 25.34 50.99
CA ALA A 124 -15.12 25.93 52.32
C ALA A 124 -15.03 24.80 53.38
#